data_AF-A0A846N8V4-F1
#
_entry.id   AF-A0A846N8V4-F1
#
_cell.length_a   1.000
_cell.length_b   1.000
_cell.length_c   1.000
_cell.angle_alpha   90.00
_cell.angle_beta   90.00
_cell.angle_gamma   90.00
#
_symmetry.space_group_name_H-M   'P 1'
#
loop_
_entity.id
_entity.type
_entity.pdbx_description
1 polymer ?
#
loop_
_entity_poly.entity_id
_entity_poly.type
_entity_poly.pdbx_seq_one_letter_code
_entity_poly.pdbx_strand_id
1 'polypeptide(L)' 'MPAAGAGLLRFFEEDTPGMRVKPQMVVIFTVALIVLCIVAQFAI' A
#
# COMPACT_ATOMS: atom_id res chain seq x y z
N MET A 1 4.87 -29.57 -31.06
CA MET A 1 5.44 -28.68 -30.02
C MET A 1 4.29 -28.25 -29.11
N PRO A 2 4.20 -28.68 -27.83
CA PRO A 2 3.05 -28.34 -27.00
C PRO A 2 3.20 -26.93 -26.42
N ALA A 3 2.18 -26.09 -26.60
CA ALA A 3 2.05 -24.75 -26.06
C ALA A 3 1.68 -24.78 -24.56
N ALA A 4 2.53 -25.38 -23.73
CA ALA A 4 2.37 -25.45 -22.27
C ALA A 4 3.17 -24.35 -21.54
N GLY A 5 3.12 -23.11 -22.05
CA GLY A 5 3.97 -22.00 -21.55
C GLY A 5 3.29 -20.64 -21.37
N ALA A 6 1.96 -20.56 -21.51
CA ALA A 6 1.21 -19.29 -21.39
C ALA A 6 0.20 -19.27 -20.23
N GLY A 7 0.05 -20.39 -19.51
CA GLY A 7 -0.94 -20.55 -18.45
C GLY A 7 -0.42 -20.33 -17.02
N LEU A 8 0.89 -20.37 -16.79
CA LEU A 8 1.49 -20.32 -15.45
C LEU A 8 2.09 -18.95 -15.08
N LEU A 9 2.26 -18.02 -16.02
CA LEU A 9 2.73 -16.64 -15.76
C LEU A 9 1.58 -15.63 -15.54
N ARG A 10 0.32 -16.05 -15.69
CA ARG A 10 -0.86 -15.19 -15.46
C ARG A 10 -1.63 -15.50 -14.18
N PHE A 11 -1.17 -16.48 -13.40
CA PHE A 11 -1.90 -17.02 -12.24
C PHE A 11 -1.07 -17.16 -10.96
N PHE A 12 0.19 -16.71 -10.94
CA PHE A 12 1.02 -16.80 -9.73
C PHE A 12 1.53 -15.44 -9.21
N GLU A 13 1.13 -14.31 -9.81
CA GLU A 13 1.70 -13.00 -9.45
C GLU A 13 0.79 -12.06 -8.63
N GLU A 14 -0.50 -12.38 -8.41
CA GLU A 14 -1.44 -11.40 -7.80
C GLU A 14 -1.96 -11.72 -6.40
N ASP A 15 -1.59 -12.87 -5.83
CA ASP A 15 -1.83 -13.16 -4.41
C ASP A 15 -0.57 -12.83 -3.62
N THR A 16 -0.28 -11.55 -3.47
CA THR A 16 0.52 -11.09 -2.33
C THR A 16 -0.41 -11.14 -1.11
N PRO A 17 -0.26 -12.12 -0.18
CA PRO A 17 -0.98 -12.08 1.08
C PRO A 17 -0.46 -10.89 1.88
N GLY A 18 -1.19 -9.79 1.82
CA GLY A 18 -0.81 -8.55 2.48
C GLY A 18 -2.02 -7.68 2.74
N MET A 19 -1.94 -6.88 3.80
CA MET A 19 -2.95 -5.86 4.04
C MET A 19 -2.84 -4.82 2.92
N ARG A 20 -3.76 -4.88 1.94
CA ARG A 20 -3.87 -3.89 0.86
C ARG A 20 -4.37 -2.57 1.45
N VAL A 21 -3.44 -1.80 2.03
CA VAL A 21 -3.74 -0.46 2.51
C VAL A 21 -3.94 0.42 1.28
N LYS A 22 -5.14 1.00 1.14
CA LYS A 22 -5.40 1.97 0.07
C LYS A 22 -4.38 3.11 0.19
N PRO A 23 -3.71 3.53 -0.89
CA PRO A 23 -2.73 4.62 -0.85
C PRO A 23 -3.27 5.89 -0.18
N GLN A 24 -4.56 6.16 -0.36
CA GLN A 24 -5.28 7.25 0.29
C GLN A 24 -5.20 7.22 1.82
N MET A 25 -5.28 6.04 2.44
CA MET A 25 -5.19 5.90 3.91
C MET A 25 -3.81 6.27 4.43
N VAL A 26 -2.75 5.91 3.69
CA VAL A 26 -1.37 6.24 4.04
C VAL A 26 -1.18 7.76 4.01
N VAL A 27 -1.64 8.41 2.94
CA VAL A 27 -1.53 9.87 2.79
C VAL A 27 -2.27 10.60 3.91
N ILE A 28 -3.49 10.19 4.25
CA ILE A 28 -4.27 10.79 5.34
C ILE A 28 -3.52 10.66 6.68
N PHE A 29 -2.97 9.48 6.96
CA PHE A 29 -2.25 9.23 8.21
C PHE A 29 -0.97 10.07 8.31
N THR A 30 -0.22 10.19 7.22
CA THR A 30 0.98 11.03 7.15
C THR A 30 0.63 12.49 7.40
N VAL A 31 -0.39 13.03 6.74
CA VAL A 31 -0.81 14.44 6.92
C VAL A 31 -1.30 14.68 8.35
N ALA A 32 -2.10 13.76 8.90
CA ALA A 32 -2.58 13.87 10.28
C ALA A 32 -1.42 13.94 11.29
N LEU A 33 -0.39 13.11 11.11
CA LEU A 33 0.80 13.13 11.96
C LEU A 33 1.56 14.46 11.86
N ILE A 34 1.74 14.99 10.66
CA ILE A 34 2.42 16.28 10.45
C ILE A 34 1.68 17.39 11.20
N VAL A 35 0.35 17.46 11.02
CA VAL A 35 -0.48 18.45 11.72
C VAL A 35 -0.38 18.28 13.24
N LEU A 36 -0.42 17.04 13.74
CA LEU A 36 -0.30 16.76 15.16
C LEU A 36 1.05 17.22 15.72
N CYS A 37 2.16 16.97 15.02
CA CYS A 37 3.49 17.44 15.42
C CYS A 37 3.57 18.97 15.45
N ILE A 38 3.00 19.64 14.45
CA ILE A 38 2.97 21.10 14.39
C ILE A 38 2.14 21.66 15.56
N VAL A 39 0.93 21.13 15.78
CA VAL A 39 0.08 21.56 16.90
C VAL A 39 0.75 21.30 18.24
N ALA A 40 1.38 20.14 18.43
CA ALA A 40 2.13 19.82 19.65
C ALA A 40 3.30 20.77 19.87
N GLN A 41 4.02 21.17 18.81
CA GLN A 41 5.11 22.16 18.88
C GLN A 41 4.61 23.56 19.25
N PHE A 42 3.42 23.96 18.80
CA PHE A 42 2.85 25.27 19.14
C PHE A 42 2.13 25.29 20.49
N ALA A 43 1.70 24.13 21.00
CA ALA A 43 0.96 24.00 22.26
C ALA A 43 1.87 23.86 23.50
N ILE A 44 3.14 23.50 23.31
CA ILE A 44 4.18 23.33 24.35
C ILE A 44 5.20 24.46 24.22
#